data_AF-V2X673-F1
#
_entry.id   AF-V2X673-F1
#
_cell.length_a   1.000
_cell.length_b   1.000
_cell.length_c   1.000
_cell.angle_alpha   90.00
_cell.angle_beta   90.00
_cell.angle_gamma   90.00
#
_symmetry.space_group_name_H-M   'P 1'
#
loop_
_entity.id
_entity.type
_entity.pdbx_description
1 polymer ?
#
loop_
_entity_poly.entity_id
_entity_poly.type
_entity_poly.pdbx_seq_one_letter_code
_entity_poly.pdbx_strand_id
1 'polypeptide(L)'
;MLFTRSFIASILLASLASALPLERRQGRGQKQGRPRLSGNRGVKKAPVMNTLNSTRIEMGDAANSTEVVGAAYFITNEEDGNFIVSADIVSDGQLVLRQALPAGGAGIRGDDGGQNNPAPLFSSGSVRVSAAQSLVATVNSGSNTLALFSINADDNAILEPVGQPVGSGGEFPVSVAFNSKGDKLCALNGGEINSVRCFSVDKQTGLAPLAGTARSLGLTQTTPATGAPGSLSHLIFSEDDKQLIVTAKGLPAGDGAQEQDGFVQVFDVAADGSLSAQPKSLDLPQGGNAPFGMAIVPKKNEVLVTDPAIGFSLFDLSGQADATAVEVDGQIAIGWASFSPKIGNFFLSDVATGIITEVNVGDNQNATIVKQYELGADSGTEDSDVATVGDKDFLYVLAGGATAVNVLSLDAPGQAKPIQTLDIAGPAAAAGLTINGINLQGMAVFVKQAANANRNNGNQAVVFGN
;
A
#
# COMPACT_ATOMS: atom_id res chain seq x y z
N MET A 1 49.85 16.46 -20.04
CA MET A 1 49.52 15.40 -19.06
C MET A 1 48.97 16.06 -17.81
N LEU A 2 47.97 15.43 -17.19
CA LEU A 2 47.03 15.90 -16.16
C LEU A 2 45.82 16.72 -16.66
N PHE A 3 44.68 16.04 -16.68
CA PHE A 3 43.35 16.63 -16.51
C PHE A 3 42.76 16.04 -15.23
N THR A 4 42.38 16.89 -14.30
CA THR A 4 41.54 16.58 -13.14
C THR A 4 40.37 17.55 -13.17
N ARG A 5 39.13 17.04 -13.22
CA ARG A 5 37.93 17.75 -12.76
C ARG A 5 36.94 16.73 -12.18
N SER A 6 36.83 16.74 -10.85
CA SER A 6 35.65 16.28 -10.12
C SER A 6 34.47 17.20 -10.42
N PHE A 7 33.29 16.63 -10.60
CA PHE A 7 32.02 17.33 -10.47
C PHE A 7 31.23 16.68 -9.32
N ILE A 8 30.96 17.50 -8.29
CA ILE A 8 29.96 17.26 -7.26
C ILE A 8 28.72 18.01 -7.75
N ALA A 9 27.60 17.32 -7.96
CA ALA A 9 26.32 17.93 -8.27
C ALA A 9 25.46 17.95 -7.00
N SER A 10 25.22 19.15 -6.47
CA SER A 10 24.23 19.40 -5.43
C SER A 10 22.84 19.52 -6.07
N ILE A 11 21.90 18.69 -5.64
CA ILE A 11 20.48 18.78 -6.01
C ILE A 11 19.82 19.79 -5.08
N LEU A 12 19.34 20.89 -5.65
CA LEU A 12 18.51 21.90 -4.96
C LEU A 12 17.05 21.61 -5.35
N LEU A 13 16.21 21.20 -4.38
CA LEU A 13 14.76 21.29 -4.56
C LEU A 13 14.36 22.77 -4.57
N ALA A 14 13.72 23.21 -5.65
CA ALA A 14 13.22 24.57 -5.79
C ALA A 14 11.91 24.75 -5.01
N SER A 15 11.98 25.47 -3.89
CA SER A 15 10.81 26.08 -3.23
C SER A 15 10.37 27.34 -4.00
N LEU A 16 9.15 27.35 -4.54
CA LEU A 16 8.53 28.57 -5.09
C LEU A 16 7.72 29.26 -3.99
N ALA A 17 8.36 30.16 -3.25
CA ALA A 17 7.68 31.14 -2.39
C ALA A 17 7.58 32.47 -3.14
N SER A 18 6.37 32.84 -3.57
CA SER A 18 6.08 34.15 -4.15
C SER A 18 6.02 35.23 -3.06
N ALA A 19 7.02 36.11 -3.05
CA ALA A 19 7.03 37.34 -2.26
C ALA A 19 6.29 38.46 -2.99
N LEU A 20 5.33 39.11 -2.32
CA LEU A 20 4.80 40.44 -2.68
C LEU A 20 5.23 41.48 -1.63
N PRO A 21 5.40 42.75 -2.00
CA PRO A 21 6.18 43.72 -1.21
C PRO A 21 5.37 44.39 -0.11
N LEU A 22 6.04 44.59 1.04
CA LEU A 22 5.59 45.41 2.16
C LEU A 22 5.61 46.90 1.83
N GLU A 23 4.45 47.55 1.90
CA GLU A 23 4.31 49.01 1.93
C GLU A 23 4.34 49.53 3.38
N ARG A 24 5.19 50.51 3.64
CA ARG A 24 5.32 51.22 4.93
C ARG A 24 4.07 52.05 5.23
N ARG A 25 3.48 51.87 6.42
CA ARG A 25 2.79 52.95 7.13
C ARG A 25 3.17 52.99 8.61
N GLN A 26 3.73 54.13 9.02
CA GLN A 26 3.94 54.52 10.41
C GLN A 26 2.59 54.85 11.09
N GLY A 27 2.47 54.58 12.39
CA GLY A 27 1.46 55.23 13.21
C GLY A 27 1.16 54.62 14.59
N ARG A 28 1.89 55.09 15.60
CA ARG A 28 1.51 55.32 17.02
C ARG A 28 0.92 54.16 17.86
N GLY A 29 1.58 53.92 19.00
CA GLY A 29 1.19 52.90 19.97
C GLY A 29 0.18 53.33 21.02
N GLN A 30 -0.29 52.34 21.78
CA GLN A 30 -0.73 52.48 23.17
C GLN A 30 -0.77 51.12 23.89
N LYS A 31 -0.06 51.09 25.03
CA LYS A 31 -0.28 50.40 26.31
C LYS A 31 -1.01 49.03 26.38
N GLN A 32 -0.25 48.07 26.92
CA GLN A 32 -0.53 47.17 28.06
C GLN A 32 -1.96 46.62 28.26
N GLY A 33 -2.06 45.29 28.18
CA GLY A 33 -3.08 44.49 28.87
C GLY A 33 -2.78 43.00 28.72
N ARG A 34 -2.30 42.35 29.79
CA ARG A 34 -2.27 40.87 29.89
C ARG A 34 -3.70 40.35 29.94
N PRO A 35 -4.04 39.24 29.24
CA PRO A 35 -5.14 38.39 29.67
C PRO A 35 -4.65 37.02 30.15
N ARG A 36 -5.36 36.58 31.19
CA ARG A 36 -5.26 35.34 31.94
C ARG A 36 -5.44 34.08 31.08
N LEU A 37 -4.68 33.05 31.43
CA LEU A 37 -4.96 31.66 31.11
C LEU A 37 -6.30 31.24 31.72
N SER A 38 -7.26 30.86 30.89
CA SER A 38 -8.46 30.13 31.26
C SER A 38 -9.11 29.59 29.99
N GLY A 39 -9.25 28.27 29.87
CA GLY A 39 -10.09 27.69 28.82
C GLY A 39 -9.69 26.27 28.45
N ASN A 40 -10.08 25.33 29.29
CA ASN A 40 -10.25 23.91 29.00
C ASN A 40 -10.87 23.74 27.60
N ARG A 41 -10.10 23.32 26.59
CA ARG A 41 -10.66 22.86 25.31
C ARG A 41 -10.93 21.38 25.45
N GLY A 42 -12.22 21.05 25.55
CA GLY A 42 -12.70 19.69 25.54
C GLY A 42 -12.25 18.97 24.28
N VAL A 43 -11.67 17.80 24.47
CA VAL A 43 -11.57 16.76 23.45
C VAL A 43 -13.00 16.53 22.94
N LYS A 44 -13.28 16.89 21.69
CA LYS A 44 -14.51 16.45 21.03
C LYS A 44 -14.41 14.93 20.92
N LYS A 45 -15.16 14.21 21.77
CA LYS A 45 -15.43 12.79 21.55
C LYS A 45 -16.05 12.67 20.15
N ALA A 46 -15.42 11.84 19.31
CA ALA A 46 -16.01 11.38 18.07
C ALA A 46 -17.42 10.82 18.35
N PRO A 47 -18.40 11.07 17.47
CA PRO A 47 -19.73 10.52 17.65
C PRO A 47 -19.62 8.99 17.64
N VAL A 48 -20.11 8.35 18.70
CA VAL A 48 -20.32 6.91 18.73
C VAL A 48 -21.44 6.63 17.71
N MET A 49 -21.08 6.16 16.52
CA MET A 49 -22.03 5.59 15.58
C MET A 49 -22.61 4.31 16.21
N ASN A 50 -23.76 4.47 16.86
CA ASN A 50 -24.56 3.37 17.34
C ASN A 50 -25.29 2.73 16.14
N THR A 51 -25.24 1.39 16.06
CA THR A 51 -25.84 0.50 15.05
C THR A 51 -25.33 0.68 13.62
N LEU A 52 -24.46 -0.24 13.18
CA LEU A 52 -24.14 -0.52 11.77
C LEU A 52 -25.43 -0.87 11.02
N ASN A 53 -26.13 0.13 10.49
CA ASN A 53 -26.89 -0.10 9.26
C ASN A 53 -25.84 -0.28 8.16
N SER A 54 -25.49 -1.54 7.92
CA SER A 54 -24.58 -2.05 6.89
C SER A 54 -25.15 -1.84 5.49
N THR A 55 -25.57 -0.62 5.17
CA THR A 55 -26.18 -0.34 3.88
C THR A 55 -25.07 -0.21 2.86
N ARG A 56 -24.83 -1.31 2.15
CA ARG A 56 -24.14 -1.35 0.87
C ARG A 56 -24.61 -0.21 -0.02
N ILE A 57 -23.67 0.51 -0.63
CA ILE A 57 -23.93 1.52 -1.64
C ILE A 57 -23.71 0.87 -3.01
N GLU A 58 -24.76 0.70 -3.79
CA GLU A 58 -24.68 0.23 -5.17
C GLU A 58 -24.17 1.38 -6.06
N MET A 59 -23.07 1.15 -6.77
CA MET A 59 -22.48 2.14 -7.69
C MET A 59 -22.60 1.71 -9.15
N GLY A 60 -22.89 0.44 -9.42
CA GLY A 60 -23.13 -0.06 -10.76
C GLY A 60 -23.80 -1.43 -10.74
N ASP A 61 -24.43 -1.77 -11.86
CA ASP A 61 -25.02 -3.09 -12.06
C ASP A 61 -23.94 -4.16 -12.15
N ALA A 62 -24.31 -5.39 -11.78
CA ALA A 62 -23.46 -6.56 -12.00
C ALA A 62 -23.13 -6.72 -13.49
N ALA A 63 -21.87 -7.06 -13.78
CA ALA A 63 -21.55 -7.61 -15.08
C ALA A 63 -22.33 -8.92 -15.31
N ASN A 64 -22.40 -9.38 -16.55
CA ASN A 64 -23.02 -10.66 -16.84
C ASN A 64 -22.28 -11.77 -16.06
N SER A 65 -22.97 -12.44 -15.14
CA SER A 65 -22.38 -13.45 -14.23
C SER A 65 -21.59 -14.56 -14.93
N THR A 66 -21.88 -14.86 -16.20
CA THR A 66 -21.12 -15.85 -16.99
C THR A 66 -19.75 -15.36 -17.43
N GLU A 67 -19.49 -14.05 -17.35
CA GLU A 67 -18.25 -13.39 -17.76
C GLU A 67 -17.41 -12.97 -16.55
N VAL A 68 -17.97 -12.94 -15.33
CA VAL A 68 -17.24 -12.57 -14.11
C VAL A 68 -16.33 -13.71 -13.66
N VAL A 69 -15.05 -13.41 -13.48
CA VAL A 69 -14.01 -14.37 -13.08
C VAL A 69 -13.36 -14.05 -11.74
N GLY A 70 -13.60 -12.85 -11.21
CA GLY A 70 -13.00 -12.35 -9.99
C GLY A 70 -13.52 -10.97 -9.59
N ALA A 71 -12.83 -10.34 -8.67
CA ALA A 71 -13.11 -8.97 -8.24
C ALA A 71 -11.82 -8.23 -7.85
N ALA A 72 -11.86 -6.91 -7.97
CA ALA A 72 -10.84 -5.98 -7.47
C ALA A 72 -11.38 -5.18 -6.28
N TYR A 73 -10.50 -4.84 -5.33
CA TYR A 73 -10.85 -4.13 -4.10
C TYR A 73 -9.86 -3.00 -3.82
N PHE A 74 -10.39 -1.88 -3.34
CA PHE A 74 -9.63 -0.71 -2.87
C PHE A 74 -10.45 0.03 -1.81
N ILE A 75 -9.88 1.03 -1.15
CA ILE A 75 -10.61 1.82 -0.14
C ILE A 75 -10.69 3.30 -0.48
N THR A 76 -11.72 3.94 0.07
CA THR A 76 -11.94 5.38 -0.06
C THR A 76 -11.08 6.20 0.90
N ASN A 77 -10.72 5.63 2.05
CA ASN A 77 -9.98 6.26 3.15
C ASN A 77 -10.53 7.64 3.60
N GLU A 78 -11.82 7.89 3.40
CA GLU A 78 -12.43 9.17 3.73
C GLU A 78 -12.60 9.35 5.26
N GLU A 79 -12.43 10.58 5.73
CA GLU A 79 -12.54 10.94 7.16
C GLU A 79 -13.96 10.80 7.71
N ASP A 80 -14.98 11.05 6.88
CA ASP A 80 -16.38 10.89 7.25
C ASP A 80 -16.85 9.43 7.27
N GLY A 81 -15.99 8.50 6.79
CA GLY A 81 -16.24 7.07 6.78
C GLY A 81 -15.43 6.37 5.70
N ASN A 82 -14.70 5.33 6.08
CA ASN A 82 -13.96 4.52 5.13
C ASN A 82 -14.87 3.44 4.53
N PHE A 83 -14.76 3.22 3.23
CA PHE A 83 -15.49 2.18 2.51
C PHE A 83 -14.51 1.31 1.74
N ILE A 84 -14.75 0.00 1.75
CA ILE A 84 -14.15 -0.91 0.78
C ILE A 84 -15.01 -0.91 -0.48
N VAL A 85 -14.39 -0.55 -1.59
CA VAL A 85 -14.99 -0.53 -2.92
C VAL A 85 -14.64 -1.84 -3.63
N SER A 86 -15.59 -2.37 -4.40
CA SER A 86 -15.40 -3.55 -5.21
C SER A 86 -15.84 -3.33 -6.65
N ALA A 87 -15.14 -3.99 -7.57
CA ALA A 87 -15.46 -4.09 -8.97
C ALA A 87 -15.36 -5.54 -9.42
N ASP A 88 -16.21 -5.96 -10.36
CA ASP A 88 -16.06 -7.26 -11.02
C ASP A 88 -14.83 -7.23 -11.92
N ILE A 89 -14.10 -8.34 -11.97
CA ILE A 89 -13.16 -8.63 -13.06
C ILE A 89 -13.90 -9.51 -14.06
N VAL A 90 -14.08 -9.02 -15.28
CA VAL A 90 -14.68 -9.80 -16.38
C VAL A 90 -13.61 -10.59 -17.14
N SER A 91 -14.04 -11.56 -17.97
CA SER A 91 -13.17 -12.54 -18.60
C SER A 91 -12.14 -11.98 -19.59
N ASP A 92 -12.32 -10.74 -20.05
CA ASP A 92 -11.35 -10.02 -20.88
C ASP A 92 -10.39 -9.14 -20.06
N GLY A 93 -10.49 -9.23 -18.72
CA GLY A 93 -9.68 -8.52 -17.75
C GLY A 93 -10.20 -7.14 -17.37
N GLN A 94 -11.19 -6.59 -18.07
CA GLN A 94 -11.77 -5.28 -17.71
C GLN A 94 -12.51 -5.33 -16.37
N LEU A 95 -12.72 -4.16 -15.79
CA LEU A 95 -13.45 -3.95 -14.56
C LEU A 95 -14.85 -3.40 -14.80
N VAL A 96 -15.81 -3.81 -13.96
CA VAL A 96 -17.13 -3.17 -13.84
C VAL A 96 -17.33 -2.78 -12.39
N LEU A 97 -17.46 -1.49 -12.10
CA LEU A 97 -17.63 -0.99 -10.73
C LEU A 97 -18.97 -1.47 -10.15
N ARG A 98 -18.95 -1.98 -8.91
CA ARG A 98 -20.13 -2.62 -8.30
C ARG A 98 -20.66 -1.84 -7.11
N GLN A 99 -19.88 -1.77 -6.03
CA GLN A 99 -20.39 -1.27 -4.76
C GLN A 99 -19.31 -0.73 -3.84
N ALA A 100 -19.75 0.03 -2.85
CA ALA A 100 -18.97 0.39 -1.68
C ALA A 100 -19.66 -0.16 -0.41
N LEU A 101 -18.88 -0.80 0.46
CA LEU A 101 -19.33 -1.33 1.74
C LEU A 101 -18.61 -0.60 2.88
N PRO A 102 -19.31 -0.14 3.93
CA PRO A 102 -18.66 0.51 5.06
C PRO A 102 -17.60 -0.39 5.71
N ALA A 103 -16.41 0.16 5.95
CA ALA A 103 -15.33 -0.53 6.64
C ALA A 103 -15.44 -0.50 8.17
N GLY A 104 -16.54 0.09 8.69
CA GLY A 104 -16.83 0.18 10.12
C GLY A 104 -15.92 1.14 10.89
N GLY A 105 -15.14 1.96 10.19
CA GLY A 105 -14.29 3.00 10.75
C GLY A 105 -14.12 4.16 9.76
N ALA A 106 -13.35 5.15 10.15
CA ALA A 106 -12.95 6.29 9.34
C ALA A 106 -11.52 6.12 8.82
N GLY A 107 -11.27 6.66 7.63
CA GLY A 107 -9.93 6.90 7.14
C GLY A 107 -9.40 8.23 7.66
N ILE A 108 -8.15 8.51 7.30
CA ILE A 108 -7.51 9.82 7.38
C ILE A 108 -6.25 9.74 6.52
N ARG A 109 -5.84 10.86 5.93
CA ARG A 109 -4.59 10.98 5.19
C ARG A 109 -3.44 11.45 6.08
N GLY A 110 -2.22 11.15 5.66
CA GLY A 110 -1.00 11.73 6.22
C GLY A 110 -0.92 13.24 5.97
N ASP A 111 -0.19 13.93 6.82
CA ASP A 111 0.09 15.35 6.64
C ASP A 111 1.27 15.53 5.69
N ASP A 112 0.97 15.90 4.44
CA ASP A 112 1.93 16.22 3.40
C ASP A 112 2.30 17.72 3.34
N GLY A 113 2.03 18.47 4.41
CA GLY A 113 2.24 19.92 4.45
C GLY A 113 1.20 20.69 3.64
N GLY A 114 0.03 20.10 3.37
CA GLY A 114 -1.07 20.71 2.64
C GLY A 114 -0.92 20.66 1.12
N GLN A 115 -0.03 19.81 0.60
CA GLN A 115 0.16 19.62 -0.84
C GLN A 115 -1.06 18.92 -1.48
N ASN A 116 -1.81 18.14 -0.70
CA ASN A 116 -2.97 17.37 -1.15
C ASN A 116 -2.62 16.44 -2.33
N ASN A 117 -1.46 15.80 -2.26
CA ASN A 117 -1.05 14.81 -3.26
C ASN A 117 -1.83 13.48 -3.06
N PRO A 118 -1.99 12.68 -4.13
CA PRO A 118 -2.40 11.27 -4.04
C PRO A 118 -1.44 10.45 -3.17
N ALA A 119 -1.78 9.19 -2.89
CA ALA A 119 -1.10 8.30 -1.94
C ALA A 119 -1.21 8.75 -0.47
N PRO A 120 -2.45 8.86 0.08
CA PRO A 120 -2.73 9.43 1.41
C PRO A 120 -2.04 8.72 2.56
N LEU A 121 -1.67 7.45 2.41
CA LEU A 121 -1.06 6.67 3.49
C LEU A 121 0.47 6.57 3.38
N PHE A 122 1.08 7.18 2.34
CA PHE A 122 2.50 7.08 2.03
C PHE A 122 3.04 5.63 2.00
N SER A 123 2.18 4.66 1.67
CA SER A 123 2.43 3.24 1.91
C SER A 123 1.82 2.36 0.81
N SER A 124 2.09 1.06 0.91
CA SER A 124 1.47 0.03 0.08
C SER A 124 0.80 -1.04 0.94
N GLY A 125 -0.21 -1.69 0.39
CA GLY A 125 -0.84 -2.86 1.02
C GLY A 125 -1.83 -2.54 2.12
N SER A 126 -2.48 -1.38 2.04
CA SER A 126 -3.60 -1.01 2.91
C SER A 126 -4.81 -1.94 2.77
N VAL A 127 -4.94 -2.61 1.62
CA VAL A 127 -5.92 -3.66 1.30
C VAL A 127 -5.18 -4.91 0.84
N ARG A 128 -5.52 -6.07 1.40
CA ARG A 128 -4.98 -7.37 0.96
C ARG A 128 -6.03 -8.46 0.94
N VAL A 129 -5.90 -9.35 -0.04
CA VAL A 129 -6.74 -10.54 -0.21
C VAL A 129 -5.98 -11.77 0.30
N SER A 130 -6.68 -12.65 1.00
CA SER A 130 -6.27 -14.05 1.17
C SER A 130 -7.10 -14.92 0.25
N ALA A 131 -6.53 -15.35 -0.87
CA ALA A 131 -7.21 -16.26 -1.79
C ALA A 131 -7.47 -17.64 -1.15
N ALA A 132 -6.56 -18.11 -0.29
CA ALA A 132 -6.69 -19.37 0.43
C ALA A 132 -7.92 -19.41 1.36
N GLN A 133 -8.31 -18.25 1.89
CA GLN A 133 -9.45 -18.12 2.78
C GLN A 133 -10.64 -17.38 2.14
N SER A 134 -10.54 -16.86 0.92
CA SER A 134 -11.57 -15.99 0.34
C SER A 134 -11.92 -14.84 1.30
N LEU A 135 -10.89 -14.16 1.81
CA LEU A 135 -11.01 -13.03 2.71
C LEU A 135 -10.35 -11.79 2.09
N VAL A 136 -10.83 -10.61 2.45
CA VAL A 136 -10.15 -9.34 2.21
C VAL A 136 -10.06 -8.56 3.52
N ALA A 137 -8.89 -8.02 3.81
CA ALA A 137 -8.64 -7.17 4.96
C ALA A 137 -8.27 -5.76 4.51
N THR A 138 -8.65 -4.76 5.30
CA THR A 138 -8.29 -3.37 5.07
C THR A 138 -8.02 -2.62 6.37
N VAL A 139 -7.28 -1.52 6.26
CA VAL A 139 -7.07 -0.55 7.35
C VAL A 139 -8.18 0.50 7.40
N ASN A 140 -8.41 1.05 8.59
CA ASN A 140 -9.13 2.30 8.83
C ASN A 140 -8.16 3.25 9.56
N SER A 141 -7.38 4.02 8.80
CA SER A 141 -6.26 4.79 9.34
C SER A 141 -6.68 5.84 10.37
N GLY A 142 -7.85 6.47 10.20
CA GLY A 142 -8.37 7.49 11.12
C GLY A 142 -9.02 6.92 12.39
N SER A 143 -9.42 5.65 12.37
CA SER A 143 -10.01 4.97 13.52
C SER A 143 -9.05 4.01 14.23
N ASN A 144 -7.82 3.86 13.74
CA ASN A 144 -6.83 2.92 14.29
C ASN A 144 -7.35 1.46 14.36
N THR A 145 -8.17 1.06 13.37
CA THR A 145 -8.76 -0.29 13.29
C THR A 145 -8.44 -0.99 11.98
N LEU A 146 -8.60 -2.30 11.99
CA LEU A 146 -8.58 -3.18 10.83
C LEU A 146 -9.99 -3.74 10.63
N ALA A 147 -10.42 -3.88 9.39
CA ALA A 147 -11.66 -4.54 9.02
C ALA A 147 -11.36 -5.79 8.18
N LEU A 148 -12.19 -6.81 8.36
CA LEU A 148 -12.10 -8.09 7.66
C LEU A 148 -13.44 -8.41 7.02
N PHE A 149 -13.40 -8.92 5.79
CA PHE A 149 -14.58 -9.33 5.05
C PHE A 149 -14.38 -10.71 4.44
N SER A 150 -15.46 -11.45 4.34
CA SER A 150 -15.53 -12.65 3.52
C SER A 150 -15.97 -12.28 2.11
N ILE A 151 -15.32 -12.92 1.14
CA ILE A 151 -15.63 -12.79 -0.28
C ILE A 151 -16.68 -13.84 -0.60
N ASN A 152 -17.85 -13.42 -1.07
CA ASN A 152 -18.90 -14.34 -1.47
C ASN A 152 -18.41 -15.23 -2.63
N ALA A 153 -18.66 -16.54 -2.52
CA ALA A 153 -18.11 -17.54 -3.44
C ALA A 153 -18.78 -17.55 -4.83
N ASP A 154 -20.00 -17.03 -4.92
CA ASP A 154 -20.80 -16.96 -6.14
C ASP A 154 -20.68 -15.61 -6.83
N ASP A 155 -20.55 -14.52 -6.07
CA ASP A 155 -20.30 -13.17 -6.58
C ASP A 155 -19.17 -12.51 -5.79
N ASN A 156 -17.96 -12.49 -6.35
CA ASN A 156 -16.77 -12.05 -5.62
C ASN A 156 -16.76 -10.53 -5.33
N ALA A 157 -17.56 -9.73 -6.03
CA ALA A 157 -17.72 -8.33 -5.65
C ALA A 157 -18.56 -8.17 -4.38
N ILE A 158 -19.35 -9.18 -3.98
CA ILE A 158 -20.13 -9.15 -2.73
C ILE A 158 -19.27 -9.53 -1.53
N LEU A 159 -19.17 -8.58 -0.60
CA LEU A 159 -18.43 -8.72 0.65
C LEU A 159 -19.37 -8.76 1.85
N GLU A 160 -19.04 -9.58 2.84
CA GLU A 160 -19.74 -9.62 4.13
C GLU A 160 -18.74 -9.37 5.27
N PRO A 161 -19.00 -8.43 6.20
CA PRO A 161 -18.12 -8.18 7.33
C PRO A 161 -17.94 -9.43 8.21
N VAL A 162 -16.69 -9.72 8.59
CA VAL A 162 -16.34 -10.83 9.49
C VAL A 162 -15.94 -10.26 10.84
N GLY A 163 -16.88 -10.31 11.79
CA GLY A 163 -16.72 -9.68 13.10
C GLY A 163 -16.86 -8.15 13.04
N GLN A 164 -16.43 -7.48 14.11
CA GLN A 164 -16.35 -6.02 14.19
C GLN A 164 -14.93 -5.56 13.87
N PRO A 165 -14.73 -4.32 13.40
CA PRO A 165 -13.39 -3.75 13.26
C PRO A 165 -12.60 -3.85 14.58
N VAL A 166 -11.34 -4.28 14.48
CA VAL A 166 -10.48 -4.55 15.63
C VAL A 166 -9.35 -3.53 15.67
N GLY A 167 -8.98 -3.05 16.86
CA GLY A 167 -7.84 -2.14 17.01
C GLY A 167 -6.57 -2.73 16.40
N SER A 168 -5.88 -1.95 15.57
CA SER A 168 -4.67 -2.40 14.85
C SER A 168 -3.46 -2.62 15.75
N GLY A 169 -3.53 -2.16 17.00
CA GLY A 169 -2.46 -2.27 17.98
C GLY A 169 -1.46 -1.11 17.97
N GLY A 170 -1.70 -0.09 17.15
CA GLY A 170 -0.97 1.17 17.11
C GLY A 170 -1.88 2.27 16.60
N GLU A 171 -1.29 3.29 15.98
CA GLU A 171 -2.01 4.41 15.38
C GLU A 171 -1.72 4.54 13.87
N PHE A 172 -2.69 5.06 13.13
CA PHE A 172 -2.60 5.28 11.69
C PHE A 172 -2.14 3.99 10.96
N PRO A 173 -2.93 2.89 11.01
CA PRO A 173 -2.61 1.69 10.26
C PRO A 173 -2.54 1.99 8.77
N VAL A 174 -1.42 1.59 8.15
CA VAL A 174 -1.07 1.93 6.77
C VAL A 174 -1.03 0.70 5.86
N SER A 175 -0.80 -0.48 6.43
CA SER A 175 -0.59 -1.70 5.65
C SER A 175 -0.98 -2.94 6.45
N VAL A 176 -1.42 -3.98 5.73
CA VAL A 176 -1.73 -5.31 6.27
C VAL A 176 -1.11 -6.40 5.40
N ALA A 177 -0.84 -7.57 5.99
CA ALA A 177 -0.34 -8.73 5.25
C ALA A 177 -0.93 -10.03 5.81
N PHE A 178 -1.48 -10.87 4.93
CA PHE A 178 -1.83 -12.25 5.26
C PHE A 178 -0.61 -13.16 5.08
N ASN A 179 -0.48 -14.17 5.92
CA ASN A 179 0.39 -15.30 5.60
C ASN A 179 -0.24 -16.18 4.50
N SER A 180 0.53 -17.10 3.93
CA SER A 180 0.08 -17.95 2.80
C SER A 180 -1.20 -18.74 3.08
N LYS A 181 -1.41 -19.16 4.34
CA LYS A 181 -2.62 -19.90 4.77
C LYS A 181 -3.84 -19.00 5.01
N GLY A 182 -3.63 -17.69 5.15
CA GLY A 182 -4.67 -16.73 5.53
C GLY A 182 -5.18 -16.86 6.97
N ASP A 183 -4.52 -17.65 7.82
CA ASP A 183 -4.90 -17.83 9.24
C ASP A 183 -4.20 -16.81 10.17
N LYS A 184 -3.31 -15.99 9.61
CA LYS A 184 -2.62 -14.88 10.29
C LYS A 184 -2.67 -13.62 9.44
N LEU A 185 -2.98 -12.50 10.08
CA LEU A 185 -2.92 -11.16 9.50
C LEU A 185 -2.00 -10.29 10.37
N CYS A 186 -1.01 -9.62 9.79
CA CYS A 186 -0.22 -8.61 10.47
C CYS A 186 -0.61 -7.22 9.98
N ALA A 187 -0.50 -6.22 10.85
CA ALA A 187 -0.73 -4.82 10.54
C ALA A 187 0.51 -3.98 10.87
N LEU A 188 0.76 -2.99 10.03
CA LEU A 188 1.77 -1.96 10.20
C LEU A 188 1.09 -0.63 10.52
N ASN A 189 1.54 0.01 11.59
CA ASN A 189 1.01 1.26 12.13
C ASN A 189 2.06 2.35 12.01
N GLY A 190 1.71 3.48 11.42
CA GLY A 190 2.64 4.56 11.06
C GLY A 190 2.80 5.67 12.09
N GLY A 191 1.74 6.00 12.84
CA GLY A 191 1.65 7.26 13.61
C GLY A 191 2.63 7.37 14.80
N GLU A 192 2.29 8.22 15.78
CA GLU A 192 3.07 8.38 17.02
C GLU A 192 3.28 7.03 17.72
N ILE A 193 2.27 6.15 17.67
CA ILE A 193 2.38 4.73 18.08
C ILE A 193 2.66 3.85 16.85
N ASN A 194 3.87 3.99 16.30
CA ASN A 194 4.33 3.17 15.18
C ASN A 194 4.72 1.75 15.63
N SER A 195 4.10 0.75 15.01
CA SER A 195 4.24 -0.63 15.45
C SER A 195 3.82 -1.67 14.42
N VAL A 196 4.34 -2.89 14.60
CA VAL A 196 3.80 -4.12 14.01
C VAL A 196 2.96 -4.84 15.06
N ARG A 197 1.83 -5.42 14.64
CA ARG A 197 1.07 -6.38 15.44
C ARG A 197 0.39 -7.41 14.55
N CYS A 198 0.32 -8.66 14.99
CA CYS A 198 -0.37 -9.72 14.26
C CYS A 198 -1.58 -10.27 15.00
N PHE A 199 -2.46 -10.90 14.23
CA PHE A 199 -3.77 -11.38 14.62
C PHE A 199 -3.98 -12.79 14.05
N SER A 200 -4.65 -13.65 14.80
CA SER A 200 -5.24 -14.87 14.24
C SER A 200 -6.49 -14.47 13.47
N VAL A 201 -6.73 -15.16 12.37
CA VAL A 201 -7.87 -14.92 11.49
C VAL A 201 -8.85 -16.07 11.65
N ASP A 202 -10.07 -15.75 12.07
CA ASP A 202 -11.19 -16.68 12.14
C ASP A 202 -12.33 -16.17 11.24
N LYS A 203 -12.85 -17.04 10.39
CA LYS A 203 -13.85 -16.69 9.36
C LYS A 203 -15.23 -16.35 9.92
N GLN A 204 -15.48 -16.62 11.19
CA GLN A 204 -16.77 -16.38 11.83
C GLN A 204 -16.69 -15.24 12.85
N THR A 205 -15.61 -15.20 13.60
CA THR A 205 -15.41 -14.28 14.74
C THR A 205 -14.49 -13.11 14.43
N GLY A 206 -13.73 -13.17 13.34
CA GLY A 206 -12.87 -12.08 12.87
C GLY A 206 -11.44 -12.17 13.38
N LEU A 207 -10.87 -11.02 13.72
CA LEU A 207 -9.46 -10.90 14.10
C LEU A 207 -9.30 -10.96 15.62
N ALA A 208 -8.36 -11.79 16.10
CA ALA A 208 -7.97 -11.80 17.51
C ALA A 208 -6.47 -11.53 17.66
N PRO A 209 -6.03 -10.59 18.52
CA PRO A 209 -4.61 -10.27 18.65
C PRO A 209 -3.76 -11.47 19.08
N LEU A 210 -2.62 -11.68 18.43
CA LEU A 210 -1.64 -12.70 18.80
C LEU A 210 -0.65 -12.17 19.83
N ALA A 211 -0.47 -12.92 20.91
CA ALA A 211 0.55 -12.63 21.92
C ALA A 211 1.96 -12.68 21.31
N GLY A 212 2.88 -11.88 21.85
CA GLY A 212 4.27 -11.91 21.41
C GLY A 212 4.55 -11.28 20.03
N THR A 213 3.58 -10.60 19.41
CA THR A 213 3.75 -10.00 18.05
C THR A 213 3.86 -8.48 18.05
N ALA A 214 3.51 -7.79 19.15
CA ALA A 214 3.57 -6.34 19.21
C ALA A 214 5.03 -5.85 19.24
N ARG A 215 5.46 -5.08 18.24
CA ARG A 215 6.81 -4.51 18.12
C ARG A 215 6.72 -3.02 17.83
N SER A 216 7.34 -2.19 18.65
CA SER A 216 7.57 -0.78 18.32
C SER A 216 8.69 -0.69 17.28
N LEU A 217 8.56 0.26 16.36
CA LEU A 217 9.54 0.48 15.29
C LEU A 217 10.42 1.71 15.55
N GLY A 218 10.14 2.48 16.61
CA GLY A 218 11.02 3.54 17.11
C GLY A 218 11.14 4.76 16.22
N LEU A 219 10.20 4.98 15.29
CA LEU A 219 10.16 6.19 14.47
C LEU A 219 9.62 7.37 15.28
N THR A 220 10.10 8.58 14.99
CA THR A 220 9.55 9.81 15.56
C THR A 220 8.55 10.42 14.58
N GLN A 221 7.26 10.16 14.80
CA GLN A 221 6.16 10.58 13.92
C GLN A 221 5.00 11.20 14.70
N THR A 222 4.16 11.96 14.00
CA THR A 222 2.85 12.46 14.41
C THR A 222 1.72 11.47 14.07
N THR A 223 0.51 11.73 14.57
CA THR A 223 -0.74 11.05 14.13
C THR A 223 -1.77 12.08 13.67
N PRO A 224 -2.18 12.08 12.38
CA PRO A 224 -1.67 11.23 11.29
C PRO A 224 -0.18 11.51 11.00
N ALA A 225 0.49 10.60 10.29
CA ALA A 225 1.92 10.74 10.02
C ALA A 225 2.23 11.98 9.15
N THR A 226 3.17 12.81 9.58
CA THR A 226 3.78 13.87 8.74
C THR A 226 4.81 13.23 7.82
N GLY A 227 4.70 13.40 6.51
CA GLY A 227 5.52 12.66 5.55
C GLY A 227 5.07 12.86 4.11
N ALA A 228 5.62 12.17 3.10
CA ALA A 228 6.15 10.81 3.14
C ALA A 228 7.52 10.54 3.83
N PRO A 229 8.53 11.42 3.86
CA PRO A 229 9.81 11.12 4.53
C PRO A 229 9.63 10.74 6.00
N GLY A 230 10.44 9.81 6.51
CA GLY A 230 10.36 9.31 7.89
C GLY A 230 9.21 8.35 8.20
N SER A 231 8.31 8.08 7.25
CA SER A 231 7.12 7.24 7.45
C SER A 231 7.34 5.75 7.16
N LEU A 232 6.50 4.90 7.76
CA LEU A 232 6.40 3.48 7.43
C LEU A 232 5.72 3.26 6.09
N SER A 233 6.19 2.24 5.36
CA SER A 233 5.81 2.06 3.95
C SER A 233 5.02 0.78 3.69
N HIS A 234 5.50 -0.38 4.14
CA HIS A 234 4.88 -1.66 3.75
C HIS A 234 5.28 -2.78 4.73
N LEU A 235 4.41 -3.78 4.89
CA LEU A 235 4.80 -5.08 5.45
C LEU A 235 4.34 -6.23 4.56
N ILE A 236 5.16 -7.28 4.44
CA ILE A 236 4.81 -8.53 3.75
C ILE A 236 5.46 -9.73 4.44
N PHE A 237 4.89 -10.93 4.26
CA PHE A 237 5.54 -12.18 4.64
C PHE A 237 6.51 -12.65 3.54
N SER A 238 7.59 -13.35 3.93
CA SER A 238 8.39 -14.15 3.01
C SER A 238 7.54 -15.27 2.38
N GLU A 239 7.99 -15.80 1.23
CA GLU A 239 7.28 -16.86 0.50
C GLU A 239 6.97 -18.10 1.37
N ASP A 240 7.83 -18.38 2.37
CA ASP A 240 7.72 -19.53 3.27
C ASP A 240 7.05 -19.21 4.62
N ASP A 241 6.50 -18.00 4.78
CA ASP A 241 5.88 -17.45 5.99
C ASP A 241 6.79 -17.37 7.23
N LYS A 242 8.10 -17.64 7.10
CA LYS A 242 9.02 -17.64 8.25
C LYS A 242 9.55 -16.26 8.63
N GLN A 243 9.35 -15.26 7.77
CA GLN A 243 9.80 -13.91 8.02
C GLN A 243 8.70 -12.90 7.69
N LEU A 244 8.64 -11.84 8.48
CA LEU A 244 7.82 -10.66 8.22
C LEU A 244 8.76 -9.49 7.95
N ILE A 245 8.67 -8.93 6.75
CA ILE A 245 9.53 -7.85 6.27
C ILE A 245 8.76 -6.54 6.38
N VAL A 246 9.43 -5.48 6.83
CA VAL A 246 8.88 -4.14 7.04
C VAL A 246 9.82 -3.09 6.45
N THR A 247 9.26 -2.10 5.76
CA THR A 247 10.02 -0.99 5.18
C THR A 247 9.64 0.35 5.80
N ALA A 248 10.63 1.23 5.95
CA ALA A 248 10.47 2.62 6.32
C ALA A 248 11.36 3.52 5.49
N LYS A 249 10.85 4.71 5.17
CA LYS A 249 11.63 5.75 4.50
C LYS A 249 12.48 6.50 5.52
N GLY A 250 13.67 6.89 5.11
CA GLY A 250 14.50 7.80 5.88
C GLY A 250 13.91 9.20 5.95
N LEU A 251 14.39 9.96 6.92
CA LEU A 251 14.15 11.38 7.09
C LEU A 251 15.50 12.11 6.88
N PRO A 252 15.67 12.83 5.76
CA PRO A 252 16.88 13.63 5.54
C PRO A 252 17.09 14.67 6.64
N ALA A 253 18.34 14.98 6.96
CA ALA A 253 18.68 16.09 7.85
C ALA A 253 18.09 17.41 7.33
N GLY A 254 17.40 18.17 8.18
CA GLY A 254 16.78 19.46 7.85
C GLY A 254 16.67 20.37 9.08
N ASP A 255 16.08 21.56 8.93
CA ASP A 255 15.97 22.62 9.95
C ASP A 255 15.28 22.15 11.26
N GLY A 256 16.02 21.43 12.10
CA GLY A 256 15.56 20.87 13.37
C GLY A 256 15.09 19.42 13.34
N ALA A 257 15.04 18.75 12.18
CA ALA A 257 14.73 17.32 12.07
C ALA A 257 15.98 16.48 12.39
N GLN A 258 15.84 15.49 13.26
CA GLN A 258 16.89 14.48 13.44
C GLN A 258 16.91 13.58 12.21
N GLU A 259 18.08 13.49 11.57
CA GLU A 259 18.31 12.57 10.47
C GLU A 259 18.00 11.14 10.90
N GLN A 260 17.31 10.42 10.03
CA GLN A 260 16.95 9.03 10.23
C GLN A 260 17.17 8.27 8.92
N ASP A 261 17.95 7.20 8.98
CA ASP A 261 18.11 6.30 7.83
C ASP A 261 16.82 5.51 7.60
N GLY A 262 16.49 5.27 6.33
CA GLY A 262 15.48 4.31 5.94
C GLY A 262 15.91 2.89 6.34
N PHE A 263 14.95 1.96 6.36
CA PHE A 263 15.29 0.57 6.67
C PHE A 263 14.44 -0.44 5.93
N VAL A 264 15.02 -1.63 5.77
CA VAL A 264 14.31 -2.90 5.55
C VAL A 264 14.56 -3.78 6.77
N GLN A 265 13.54 -4.01 7.58
CA GLN A 265 13.61 -4.81 8.80
C GLN A 265 12.92 -6.15 8.59
N VAL A 266 13.52 -7.21 9.12
CA VAL A 266 13.05 -8.59 9.00
C VAL A 266 12.86 -9.17 10.40
N PHE A 267 11.62 -9.54 10.72
CA PHE A 267 11.27 -10.27 11.94
C PHE A 267 11.13 -11.75 11.61
N ASP A 268 11.80 -12.60 12.38
CA ASP A 268 11.55 -14.04 12.29
C ASP A 268 10.17 -14.36 12.89
N VAL A 269 9.43 -15.25 12.25
CA VAL A 269 8.14 -15.75 12.69
C VAL A 269 8.35 -17.13 13.31
N ALA A 270 8.16 -17.21 14.62
CA ALA A 270 8.28 -18.47 15.35
C ALA A 270 7.12 -19.42 15.04
N ALA A 271 7.28 -20.70 15.39
CA ALA A 271 6.26 -21.72 15.17
C ALA A 271 4.92 -21.45 15.89
N ASP A 272 4.96 -20.73 17.01
CA ASP A 272 3.76 -20.27 17.74
C ASP A 272 3.16 -18.98 17.13
N GLY A 273 3.76 -18.45 16.08
CA GLY A 273 3.36 -17.23 15.39
C GLY A 273 3.82 -15.93 16.04
N SER A 274 4.63 -15.99 17.11
CA SER A 274 5.27 -14.81 17.68
C SER A 274 6.37 -14.27 16.76
N LEU A 275 6.65 -12.96 16.86
CA LEU A 275 7.74 -12.33 16.10
C LEU A 275 9.04 -12.35 16.92
N SER A 276 10.21 -12.29 16.28
CA SER A 276 11.47 -12.05 16.99
C SER A 276 11.40 -10.75 17.80
N ALA A 277 12.05 -10.70 18.97
CA ALA A 277 12.01 -9.52 19.84
C ALA A 277 12.73 -8.30 19.24
N GLN A 278 13.75 -8.56 18.41
CA GLN A 278 14.50 -7.58 17.64
C GLN A 278 14.50 -8.02 16.17
N PRO A 279 14.26 -7.12 15.22
CA PRO A 279 14.38 -7.42 13.82
C PRO A 279 15.86 -7.46 13.40
N LYS A 280 16.15 -8.20 12.34
CA LYS A 280 17.37 -8.01 11.54
C LYS A 280 17.14 -6.80 10.64
N SER A 281 18.07 -5.85 10.62
CA SER A 281 18.10 -4.81 9.57
C SER A 281 18.91 -5.30 8.39
N LEU A 282 18.43 -5.09 7.18
CA LEU A 282 19.20 -5.28 5.96
C LEU A 282 19.83 -3.94 5.57
N ASP A 283 21.09 -3.97 5.15
CA ASP A 283 21.82 -2.78 4.75
C ASP A 283 21.26 -2.28 3.41
N LEU A 284 20.91 -0.99 3.35
CA LEU A 284 20.48 -0.38 2.10
C LEU A 284 21.67 -0.24 1.15
N PRO A 285 21.49 -0.49 -0.16
CA PRO A 285 22.55 -0.25 -1.13
C PRO A 285 22.87 1.24 -1.23
N GLN A 286 24.06 1.56 -1.74
CA GLN A 286 24.51 2.94 -1.87
C GLN A 286 23.50 3.80 -2.64
N GLY A 287 23.11 4.94 -2.06
CA GLY A 287 22.12 5.86 -2.62
C GLY A 287 20.69 5.58 -2.16
N GLY A 288 20.38 4.36 -1.72
CA GLY A 288 19.08 4.00 -1.16
C GLY A 288 18.85 4.65 0.20
N ASN A 289 17.65 5.15 0.42
CA ASN A 289 17.23 5.72 1.71
C ASN A 289 15.70 5.85 1.87
N ALA A 290 14.90 5.53 0.84
CA ALA A 290 13.45 5.62 0.92
C ALA A 290 12.74 4.28 0.59
N PRO A 291 13.09 3.13 1.21
CA PRO A 291 12.34 1.89 1.04
C PRO A 291 10.82 2.07 1.14
N PHE A 292 10.10 1.72 0.07
CA PHE A 292 8.66 1.88 -0.06
C PHE A 292 7.96 0.53 -0.13
N GLY A 293 7.61 0.10 -1.33
CA GLY A 293 6.77 -1.04 -1.64
C GLY A 293 7.63 -2.26 -1.86
N MET A 294 7.00 -3.43 -1.80
CA MET A 294 7.72 -4.68 -1.86
C MET A 294 6.95 -5.72 -2.64
N ALA A 295 7.68 -6.59 -3.33
CA ALA A 295 7.15 -7.79 -3.95
C ALA A 295 8.14 -8.96 -3.76
N ILE A 296 7.63 -10.12 -3.36
CA ILE A 296 8.44 -11.33 -3.22
C ILE A 296 8.93 -11.78 -4.60
N VAL A 297 10.21 -12.17 -4.67
CA VAL A 297 10.77 -12.81 -5.86
C VAL A 297 10.56 -14.31 -5.76
N PRO A 298 9.67 -14.90 -6.58
CA PRO A 298 9.24 -16.28 -6.39
C PRO A 298 10.41 -17.26 -6.46
N LYS A 299 10.48 -18.18 -5.50
CA LYS A 299 11.46 -19.27 -5.41
C LYS A 299 12.92 -18.82 -5.25
N LYS A 300 13.18 -17.54 -4.95
CA LYS A 300 14.55 -17.02 -4.79
C LYS A 300 14.91 -16.68 -3.35
N ASN A 301 13.93 -16.69 -2.43
CA ASN A 301 14.12 -16.17 -1.06
C ASN A 301 14.67 -14.73 -1.08
N GLU A 302 14.17 -13.94 -2.03
CA GLU A 302 14.56 -12.56 -2.28
C GLU A 302 13.30 -11.68 -2.27
N VAL A 303 13.48 -10.40 -1.95
CA VAL A 303 12.42 -9.39 -2.04
C VAL A 303 12.89 -8.22 -2.89
N LEU A 304 12.06 -7.80 -3.85
CA LEU A 304 12.19 -6.53 -4.54
C LEU A 304 11.60 -5.44 -3.67
N VAL A 305 12.35 -4.38 -3.43
CA VAL A 305 11.94 -3.21 -2.66
C VAL A 305 12.09 -1.98 -3.54
N THR A 306 11.01 -1.23 -3.78
CA THR A 306 11.10 0.08 -4.45
C THR A 306 11.69 1.12 -3.50
N ASP A 307 12.42 2.07 -4.05
CA ASP A 307 13.06 3.14 -3.28
C ASP A 307 13.13 4.41 -4.16
N PRO A 308 12.27 5.42 -3.94
CA PRO A 308 12.31 6.70 -4.64
C PRO A 308 13.65 7.44 -4.61
N ALA A 309 14.59 7.07 -3.74
CA ALA A 309 15.93 7.65 -3.76
C ALA A 309 16.79 7.17 -4.94
N ILE A 310 16.48 6.00 -5.52
CA ILE A 310 17.30 5.35 -6.56
C ILE A 310 16.49 4.68 -7.68
N GLY A 311 15.36 4.05 -7.38
CA GLY A 311 14.64 3.13 -8.26
C GLY A 311 14.11 1.94 -7.48
N PHE A 312 14.83 0.83 -7.50
CA PHE A 312 14.52 -0.34 -6.67
C PHE A 312 15.78 -1.10 -6.27
N SER A 313 15.62 -2.03 -5.34
CA SER A 313 16.68 -2.91 -4.87
C SER A 313 16.17 -4.32 -4.64
N LEU A 314 17.07 -5.29 -4.77
CA LEU A 314 16.81 -6.71 -4.47
C LEU A 314 17.56 -7.08 -3.21
N PHE A 315 16.87 -7.66 -2.23
CA PHE A 315 17.45 -8.10 -0.97
C PHE A 315 17.38 -9.61 -0.85
N ASP A 316 18.49 -10.26 -0.50
CA ASP A 316 18.50 -11.67 -0.12
C ASP A 316 18.07 -11.83 1.36
N LEU A 317 17.07 -12.67 1.59
CA LEU A 317 16.54 -12.95 2.91
C LEU A 317 17.28 -14.08 3.63
N SER A 318 18.20 -14.77 2.96
CA SER A 318 18.90 -15.97 3.46
C SER A 318 19.89 -15.71 4.59
N GLY A 319 20.27 -14.45 4.81
CA GLY A 319 21.17 -14.07 5.90
C GLY A 319 22.36 -13.22 5.48
N GLN A 320 22.77 -13.26 4.21
CA GLN A 320 23.81 -12.38 3.68
C GLN A 320 23.21 -10.99 3.44
N ALA A 321 23.90 -9.93 3.88
CA ALA A 321 23.45 -8.54 3.76
C ALA A 321 23.75 -7.99 2.36
N ASP A 322 23.46 -8.78 1.32
CA ASP A 322 23.73 -8.39 -0.05
C ASP A 322 22.44 -7.85 -0.67
N ALA A 323 22.47 -6.56 -0.99
CA ALA A 323 21.44 -5.88 -1.75
C ALA A 323 22.03 -5.34 -3.05
N THR A 324 21.34 -5.55 -4.16
CA THR A 324 21.67 -4.91 -5.43
C THR A 324 20.68 -3.79 -5.72
N ALA A 325 21.17 -2.64 -6.19
CA ALA A 325 20.35 -1.52 -6.61
C ALA A 325 20.26 -1.46 -8.14
N VAL A 326 19.10 -1.03 -8.64
CA VAL A 326 18.91 -0.68 -10.04
C VAL A 326 18.31 0.72 -10.11
N GLU A 327 19.04 1.62 -10.76
CA GLU A 327 18.57 2.97 -11.01
C GLU A 327 17.47 2.95 -12.08
N VAL A 328 16.39 3.70 -11.83
CA VAL A 328 15.31 3.89 -12.81
C VAL A 328 15.34 5.32 -13.32
N ASP A 329 15.82 5.49 -14.55
CA ASP A 329 15.90 6.80 -15.20
C ASP A 329 14.52 7.47 -15.26
N GLY A 330 14.50 8.73 -14.87
CA GLY A 330 13.29 9.58 -14.92
C GLY A 330 12.26 9.33 -13.83
N GLN A 331 12.49 8.39 -12.90
CA GLN A 331 11.60 8.21 -11.75
C GLN A 331 11.62 9.44 -10.83
N ILE A 332 10.50 9.71 -10.18
CA ILE A 332 10.33 10.78 -9.19
C ILE A 332 9.83 10.21 -7.86
N ALA A 333 8.85 9.31 -7.90
CA ALA A 333 8.21 8.77 -6.71
C ALA A 333 7.78 7.31 -6.91
N ILE A 334 8.71 6.45 -7.35
CA ILE A 334 8.44 5.02 -7.53
C ILE A 334 8.15 4.33 -6.19
N GLY A 335 6.90 3.90 -6.01
CA GLY A 335 6.40 3.47 -4.69
C GLY A 335 5.93 2.03 -4.65
N TRP A 336 5.13 1.59 -5.62
CA TRP A 336 4.42 0.31 -5.52
C TRP A 336 5.04 -0.75 -6.42
N ALA A 337 4.89 -2.02 -6.05
CA ALA A 337 5.42 -3.14 -6.80
C ALA A 337 4.40 -4.29 -6.86
N SER A 338 4.22 -4.85 -8.05
CA SER A 338 3.39 -6.03 -8.32
C SER A 338 4.14 -7.04 -9.16
N PHE A 339 3.81 -8.33 -9.06
CA PHE A 339 4.45 -9.39 -9.84
C PHE A 339 3.44 -10.09 -10.76
N SER A 340 3.80 -10.26 -12.03
CA SER A 340 3.00 -11.02 -13.00
C SER A 340 3.54 -12.45 -13.15
N PRO A 341 2.82 -13.47 -12.66
CA PRO A 341 3.28 -14.86 -12.73
C PRO A 341 3.33 -15.45 -14.14
N LYS A 342 2.53 -14.95 -15.10
CA LYS A 342 2.53 -15.46 -16.47
C LYS A 342 3.71 -14.97 -17.29
N ILE A 343 4.07 -13.70 -17.15
CA ILE A 343 5.20 -13.13 -17.92
C ILE A 343 6.51 -13.18 -17.15
N GLY A 344 6.46 -13.32 -15.81
CA GLY A 344 7.64 -13.43 -14.93
C GLY A 344 8.34 -12.09 -14.65
N ASN A 345 7.63 -10.97 -14.76
CA ASN A 345 8.16 -9.62 -14.53
C ASN A 345 7.40 -8.90 -13.42
N PHE A 346 8.05 -7.88 -12.87
CA PHE A 346 7.46 -6.97 -11.90
C PHE A 346 7.05 -5.67 -12.58
N PHE A 347 6.06 -5.00 -11.99
CA PHE A 347 5.56 -3.70 -12.42
C PHE A 347 5.64 -2.75 -11.25
N LEU A 348 6.34 -1.64 -11.46
CA LEU A 348 6.62 -0.64 -10.44
C LEU A 348 5.87 0.65 -10.79
N SER A 349 5.07 1.16 -9.86
CA SER A 349 4.26 2.36 -10.08
C SER A 349 4.94 3.60 -9.53
N ASP A 350 5.02 4.67 -10.32
CA ASP A 350 5.48 5.99 -9.90
C ASP A 350 4.31 6.97 -9.89
N VAL A 351 3.90 7.37 -8.69
CA VAL A 351 2.73 8.24 -8.48
C VAL A 351 2.91 9.63 -9.06
N ALA A 352 4.13 10.14 -9.13
CA ALA A 352 4.40 11.50 -9.56
C ALA A 352 4.53 11.62 -11.09
N THR A 353 5.02 10.57 -11.76
CA THR A 353 5.16 10.57 -13.22
C THR A 353 4.00 9.89 -13.95
N GLY A 354 3.21 9.06 -13.25
CA GLY A 354 2.19 8.23 -13.88
C GLY A 354 2.79 7.14 -14.77
N ILE A 355 4.05 6.75 -14.52
CA ILE A 355 4.76 5.74 -15.29
C ILE A 355 4.73 4.40 -14.54
N ILE A 356 4.39 3.34 -15.26
CA ILE A 356 4.61 1.97 -14.82
C ILE A 356 5.93 1.46 -15.42
N THR A 357 6.88 1.09 -14.58
CA THR A 357 8.16 0.50 -14.99
C THR A 357 8.08 -1.02 -14.87
N GLU A 358 8.21 -1.72 -15.98
CA GLU A 358 8.32 -3.19 -16.01
C GLU A 358 9.78 -3.59 -15.86
N VAL A 359 10.04 -4.53 -14.94
CA VAL A 359 11.39 -5.01 -14.64
C VAL A 359 11.42 -6.54 -14.63
N ASN A 360 12.51 -7.11 -15.14
CA ASN A 360 12.77 -8.54 -15.05
C ASN A 360 13.83 -8.80 -13.97
N VAL A 361 13.62 -9.82 -13.14
CA VAL A 361 14.57 -10.25 -12.12
C VAL A 361 15.12 -11.64 -12.48
N GLY A 362 16.34 -11.63 -13.01
CA GLY A 362 17.16 -12.81 -13.28
C GLY A 362 17.81 -13.39 -12.03
N ASP A 363 18.68 -14.36 -12.21
CA ASP A 363 19.38 -15.03 -11.09
C ASP A 363 20.50 -14.16 -10.52
N ASN A 364 20.92 -14.47 -9.28
CA ASN A 364 21.97 -13.73 -8.56
C ASN A 364 21.67 -12.24 -8.45
N GLN A 365 20.42 -11.88 -8.12
CA GLN A 365 19.95 -10.50 -7.98
C GLN A 365 20.25 -9.59 -9.20
N ASN A 366 20.35 -10.15 -10.40
CA ASN A 366 20.47 -9.38 -11.63
C ASN A 366 19.09 -8.92 -12.09
N ALA A 367 18.85 -7.63 -12.20
CA ALA A 367 17.60 -7.10 -12.70
C ALA A 367 17.80 -6.07 -13.82
N THR A 368 16.84 -6.03 -14.74
CA THR A 368 16.85 -5.12 -15.88
C THR A 368 15.50 -4.44 -16.04
N ILE A 369 15.53 -3.17 -16.45
CA ILE A 369 14.34 -2.47 -16.91
C ILE A 369 13.98 -3.02 -18.29
N VAL A 370 12.75 -3.52 -18.42
CA VAL A 370 12.22 -4.07 -19.67
C VAL A 370 11.59 -2.95 -20.51
N LYS A 371 10.70 -2.17 -19.88
CA LYS A 371 9.98 -1.08 -20.54
C LYS A 371 9.29 -0.16 -19.53
N GLN A 372 9.06 1.09 -19.91
CA GLN A 372 8.21 2.04 -19.18
C GLN A 372 6.93 2.33 -19.97
N TYR A 373 5.81 2.44 -19.26
CA TYR A 373 4.48 2.67 -19.82
C TYR A 373 3.86 3.91 -19.18
N GLU A 374 3.57 4.92 -19.98
CA GLU A 374 2.95 6.16 -19.52
C GLU A 374 1.43 6.00 -19.40
N LEU A 375 0.88 6.26 -18.22
CA LEU A 375 -0.56 6.34 -17.95
C LEU A 375 -1.05 7.79 -17.78
N GLY A 376 -0.13 8.76 -17.80
CA GLY A 376 -0.38 10.19 -17.72
C GLY A 376 0.06 10.80 -16.38
N ALA A 377 0.76 11.94 -16.42
CA ALA A 377 1.41 12.53 -15.25
C ALA A 377 0.45 12.89 -14.10
N ASP A 378 -0.79 13.28 -14.41
CA ASP A 378 -1.78 13.64 -13.40
C ASP A 378 -2.63 12.45 -12.91
N SER A 379 -2.28 11.22 -13.32
CA SER A 379 -3.05 10.03 -12.96
C SER A 379 -2.95 9.71 -11.47
N GLY A 380 -1.81 10.02 -10.82
CA GLY A 380 -1.54 9.63 -9.45
C GLY A 380 -1.60 8.11 -9.30
N THR A 381 -0.75 7.37 -10.02
CA THR A 381 -0.75 5.90 -10.00
C THR A 381 -0.12 5.35 -8.73
N GLU A 382 -0.92 4.68 -7.91
CA GLU A 382 -0.58 4.22 -6.58
C GLU A 382 -0.44 2.68 -6.52
N ASP A 383 -1.10 2.04 -5.55
CA ASP A 383 -1.16 0.59 -5.39
C ASP A 383 -1.64 -0.08 -6.67
N SER A 384 -1.02 -1.21 -6.97
CA SER A 384 -1.41 -2.09 -8.07
C SER A 384 -1.48 -3.53 -7.61
N ASP A 385 -2.16 -4.37 -8.39
CA ASP A 385 -2.13 -5.81 -8.23
C ASP A 385 -2.35 -6.50 -9.58
N VAL A 386 -1.97 -7.77 -9.69
CA VAL A 386 -2.06 -8.55 -10.94
C VAL A 386 -3.04 -9.70 -10.79
N ALA A 387 -3.97 -9.81 -11.73
CA ALA A 387 -4.88 -10.94 -11.83
C ALA A 387 -4.53 -11.82 -13.03
N THR A 388 -4.41 -13.13 -12.81
CA THR A 388 -4.37 -14.10 -13.91
C THR A 388 -5.80 -14.48 -14.30
N VAL A 389 -6.23 -14.10 -15.50
CA VAL A 389 -7.52 -14.46 -16.08
C VAL A 389 -7.29 -15.40 -17.26
N GLY A 390 -7.65 -16.66 -17.10
CA GLY A 390 -7.37 -17.70 -18.09
C GLY A 390 -5.87 -17.94 -18.25
N ASP A 391 -5.34 -17.67 -19.44
CA ASP A 391 -3.92 -17.81 -19.77
C ASP A 391 -3.14 -16.48 -19.75
N LYS A 392 -3.81 -15.37 -19.45
CA LYS A 392 -3.25 -14.02 -19.50
C LYS A 392 -3.25 -13.34 -18.12
N ASP A 393 -2.28 -12.47 -17.89
CA ASP A 393 -2.27 -11.58 -16.72
C ASP A 393 -2.77 -10.19 -17.10
N PHE A 394 -3.39 -9.51 -16.12
CA PHE A 394 -3.83 -8.14 -16.20
C PHE A 394 -3.32 -7.38 -14.98
N LEU A 395 -2.75 -6.19 -15.20
CA LEU A 395 -2.34 -5.28 -14.14
C LEU A 395 -3.46 -4.27 -13.88
N TYR A 396 -3.86 -4.13 -12.63
CA TYR A 396 -4.82 -3.14 -12.17
C TYR A 396 -4.06 -2.11 -11.35
N VAL A 397 -4.14 -0.85 -11.76
CA VAL A 397 -3.43 0.26 -11.11
C VAL A 397 -4.46 1.26 -10.62
N LEU A 398 -4.52 1.47 -9.31
CA LEU A 398 -5.31 2.56 -8.75
C LEU A 398 -4.65 3.88 -9.15
N ALA A 399 -5.41 4.75 -9.80
CA ALA A 399 -5.00 6.10 -10.19
C ALA A 399 -5.80 7.09 -9.32
N GLY A 400 -5.33 7.29 -8.08
CA GLY A 400 -6.04 8.08 -7.07
C GLY A 400 -6.29 9.50 -7.55
N GLY A 401 -5.26 10.16 -8.10
CA GLY A 401 -5.35 11.52 -8.64
C GLY A 401 -6.41 11.68 -9.73
N ALA A 402 -6.60 10.67 -10.58
CA ALA A 402 -7.63 10.64 -11.61
C ALA A 402 -8.97 10.05 -11.14
N THR A 403 -9.08 9.60 -9.89
CA THR A 403 -10.24 8.84 -9.35
C THR A 403 -10.65 7.68 -10.27
N ALA A 404 -9.66 6.90 -10.70
CA ALA A 404 -9.84 5.84 -11.68
C ALA A 404 -9.06 4.57 -11.36
N VAL A 405 -9.39 3.47 -12.04
CA VAL A 405 -8.52 2.28 -12.13
C VAL A 405 -8.09 2.09 -13.57
N ASN A 406 -6.78 2.09 -13.81
CA ASN A 406 -6.22 1.71 -15.10
C ASN A 406 -6.03 0.20 -15.18
N VAL A 407 -6.47 -0.41 -16.27
CA VAL A 407 -6.29 -1.85 -16.54
C VAL A 407 -5.35 -1.99 -17.72
N LEU A 408 -4.28 -2.77 -17.54
CA LEU A 408 -3.35 -3.11 -18.59
C LEU A 408 -3.37 -4.61 -18.86
N SER A 409 -3.54 -5.02 -20.11
CA SER A 409 -3.30 -6.41 -20.52
C SER A 409 -1.80 -6.68 -20.58
N LEU A 410 -1.35 -7.80 -20.01
CA LEU A 410 0.06 -8.21 -20.00
C LEU A 410 0.26 -9.37 -20.99
N ASP A 411 0.37 -9.02 -22.28
CA ASP A 411 0.42 -10.02 -23.36
C ASP A 411 1.75 -10.80 -23.39
N ALA A 412 2.86 -10.12 -23.11
CA ALA A 412 4.23 -10.64 -23.09
C ALA A 412 5.16 -9.60 -22.44
N PRO A 413 6.40 -9.98 -22.06
CA PRO A 413 7.40 -9.02 -21.62
C PRO A 413 7.56 -7.84 -22.59
N GLY A 414 7.51 -6.61 -22.08
CA GLY A 414 7.63 -5.39 -22.88
C GLY A 414 6.40 -5.03 -23.74
N GLN A 415 5.27 -5.74 -23.55
CA GLN A 415 4.05 -5.57 -24.34
C GLN A 415 2.80 -5.28 -23.49
N ALA A 416 2.94 -4.70 -22.30
CA ALA A 416 1.78 -4.23 -21.55
C ALA A 416 1.03 -3.16 -22.36
N LYS A 417 -0.30 -3.21 -22.33
CA LYS A 417 -1.18 -2.28 -23.07
C LYS A 417 -2.33 -1.84 -22.19
N PRO A 418 -2.56 -0.52 -22.00
CA PRO A 418 -3.79 -0.03 -21.39
C PRO A 418 -4.99 -0.47 -22.23
N ILE A 419 -5.97 -1.10 -21.58
CA ILE A 419 -7.21 -1.55 -22.21
C ILE A 419 -8.45 -0.86 -21.62
N GLN A 420 -8.32 -0.27 -20.43
CA GLN A 420 -9.42 0.41 -19.76
C GLN A 420 -8.89 1.47 -18.78
N THR A 421 -9.64 2.56 -18.64
CA THR A 421 -9.60 3.47 -17.50
C THR A 421 -11.01 3.51 -16.93
N LEU A 422 -11.25 2.83 -15.80
CA LEU A 422 -12.54 2.77 -15.13
C LEU A 422 -12.73 4.03 -14.28
N ASP A 423 -13.80 4.79 -14.53
CA ASP A 423 -14.23 5.92 -13.68
C ASP A 423 -14.82 5.43 -12.35
N ILE A 424 -14.32 5.97 -11.24
CA ILE A 424 -14.85 5.72 -9.88
C ILE A 424 -15.77 6.87 -9.44
N ALA A 425 -15.37 8.12 -9.70
CA ALA A 425 -16.01 9.29 -9.14
C ALA A 425 -17.43 9.51 -9.69
N GLY A 426 -17.66 9.30 -10.98
CA GLY A 426 -18.97 9.48 -11.60
C GLY A 426 -20.04 8.56 -10.99
N PRO A 427 -19.85 7.23 -11.04
CA PRO A 427 -20.78 6.28 -10.44
C PRO A 427 -20.96 6.46 -8.92
N ALA A 428 -19.88 6.75 -8.18
CA ALA A 428 -19.96 7.00 -6.74
C ALA A 428 -20.82 8.24 -6.43
N ALA A 429 -20.60 9.35 -7.14
CA ALA A 429 -21.40 10.56 -6.97
C ALA A 429 -22.88 10.33 -7.31
N ALA A 430 -23.18 9.54 -8.35
CA ALA A 430 -24.54 9.14 -8.70
C ALA A 430 -25.22 8.31 -7.58
N ALA A 431 -24.43 7.54 -6.84
CA ALA A 431 -24.88 6.75 -5.69
C ALA A 431 -24.88 7.54 -4.36
N GLY A 432 -24.49 8.81 -4.37
CA GLY A 432 -24.43 9.66 -3.18
C GLY A 432 -23.20 9.43 -2.30
N LEU A 433 -22.16 8.78 -2.82
CA LEU A 433 -20.87 8.60 -2.15
C LEU A 433 -19.86 9.62 -2.69
N THR A 434 -19.28 10.42 -1.79
CA THR A 434 -18.18 11.31 -2.13
C THR A 434 -16.88 10.51 -2.23
N ILE A 435 -16.13 10.73 -3.32
CA ILE A 435 -14.78 10.20 -3.52
C ILE A 435 -13.85 11.38 -3.72
N ASN A 436 -12.77 11.41 -2.93
CA ASN A 436 -11.68 12.35 -3.09
C ASN A 436 -10.44 11.63 -3.62
N GLY A 437 -9.91 12.10 -4.75
CA GLY A 437 -8.75 11.47 -5.40
C GLY A 437 -7.47 11.49 -4.56
N ILE A 438 -7.39 12.36 -3.55
CA ILE A 438 -6.25 12.43 -2.63
C ILE A 438 -6.37 11.43 -1.47
N ASN A 439 -7.49 10.71 -1.37
CA ASN A 439 -7.82 9.77 -0.30
C ASN A 439 -7.95 8.32 -0.78
N LEU A 440 -8.20 8.06 -2.06
CA LEU A 440 -8.21 6.68 -2.58
C LEU A 440 -6.88 5.98 -2.25
N GLN A 441 -6.94 4.70 -1.87
CA GLN A 441 -5.74 3.91 -1.57
C GLN A 441 -6.02 2.41 -1.69
N GLY A 442 -4.97 1.63 -1.96
CA GLY A 442 -5.03 0.18 -1.96
C GLY A 442 -5.44 -0.38 -3.32
N MET A 443 -4.96 -1.57 -3.63
CA MET A 443 -5.42 -2.37 -4.75
C MET A 443 -5.13 -3.82 -4.40
N ALA A 444 -6.16 -4.65 -4.49
CA ALA A 444 -6.02 -6.09 -4.32
C ALA A 444 -7.02 -6.80 -5.24
N VAL A 445 -6.61 -7.90 -5.85
CA VAL A 445 -7.49 -8.71 -6.69
C VAL A 445 -7.73 -10.10 -6.13
N PHE A 446 -8.91 -10.64 -6.42
CA PHE A 446 -9.28 -12.02 -6.17
C PHE A 446 -9.77 -12.63 -7.48
N VAL A 447 -9.15 -13.72 -7.93
CA VAL A 447 -9.67 -14.53 -9.05
C VAL A 447 -10.01 -15.91 -8.54
N LYS A 448 -11.19 -16.39 -8.91
CA LYS A 448 -11.63 -17.73 -8.57
C LYS A 448 -10.72 -18.75 -9.24
N GLN A 449 -10.01 -19.55 -8.44
CA GLN A 449 -9.29 -20.69 -9.00
C GLN A 449 -10.31 -21.66 -9.61
N ALA A 450 -10.11 -22.07 -10.87
CA ALA A 450 -11.00 -23.01 -11.52
C ALA A 450 -11.12 -24.28 -10.67
N ALA A 451 -12.36 -24.71 -10.37
CA ALA A 451 -12.67 -25.88 -9.55
C ALA A 451 -12.14 -27.23 -10.11
N ASN A 452 -11.42 -27.20 -11.25
CA ASN A 452 -10.83 -28.36 -11.92
C ASN A 452 -9.29 -28.33 -11.99
N ALA A 453 -8.61 -27.63 -11.10
CA ALA A 453 -7.19 -27.94 -10.79
C ALA A 453 -7.05 -29.01 -9.68
N ASN A 454 -8.11 -29.24 -8.89
CA ASN A 454 -8.08 -30.14 -7.73
C ASN A 454 -8.58 -31.58 -7.98
N ARG A 455 -8.63 -32.02 -9.24
CA ARG A 455 -8.71 -33.46 -9.56
C ARG A 455 -7.40 -34.06 -10.09
N ASN A 456 -6.32 -33.27 -10.17
CA ASN A 456 -4.96 -33.78 -10.46
C ASN A 456 -3.81 -33.00 -9.80
N ASN A 457 -4.04 -32.01 -8.92
CA ASN A 457 -2.97 -31.37 -8.12
C ASN A 457 -3.21 -31.45 -6.59
N GLY A 458 -3.83 -32.53 -6.14
CA GLY A 458 -3.54 -33.03 -4.79
C GLY A 458 -2.17 -33.72 -4.82
N ASN A 459 -1.22 -33.25 -4.02
CA ASN A 459 0.22 -33.59 -3.98
C ASN A 459 1.14 -32.84 -4.94
N GLN A 460 1.63 -31.69 -4.50
CA GLN A 460 3.07 -31.40 -4.54
C GLN A 460 3.53 -31.05 -3.12
N ALA A 461 3.32 -31.98 -2.19
CA ALA A 461 4.29 -32.17 -1.13
C ALA A 461 5.53 -32.75 -1.81
N VAL A 462 6.61 -31.96 -1.89
CA VAL A 462 7.90 -32.47 -2.34
C VAL A 462 8.40 -33.43 -1.27
N VAL A 463 8.31 -34.72 -1.56
CA VAL A 463 8.90 -35.79 -0.75
C VAL A 463 10.42 -35.66 -0.86
N PHE A 464 11.08 -35.32 0.24
CA PHE A 464 12.52 -35.49 0.39
C PHE A 464 12.85 -36.99 0.42
N GLY A 465 13.66 -37.43 -0.53
CA GLY A 465 14.28 -38.75 -0.52
C GLY A 465 15.80 -38.60 -0.50
N ASN A 466 16.37 -38.93 0.67
CA ASN A 466 17.78 -39.20 1.03
C ASN A 466 18.92 -38.57 0.24
#